data_AF-A0A382T889-F1
#
_entry.id   AF-A0A382T889-F1
#
_cell.length_a   1.000
_cell.length_b   1.000
_cell.length_c   1.000
_cell.angle_alpha   90.00
_cell.angle_beta   90.00
_cell.angle_gamma   90.00
#
_symmetry.space_group_name_H-M   'P 1'
#
loop_
_entity.id
_entity.type
_entity.pdbx_description
1 polymer ?
#
loop_
_entity_poly.entity_id
_entity_poly.type
_entity_poly.pdbx_seq_one_letter_code
_entity_poly.pdbx_strand_id
1 'polypeptide(L)'
;MDELRTVARPYAKAVFDVAASSGALTEWSGFLKQCSSLLENSEIKALIKTPGLDKKIVAEVFYESAMLRFEEGDPNKEQFLNLIQTLSGNGRLNIMKELHKQYDHKKRE
;
A
#
# COMPACT_ATOMS: atom_id res chain seq x y z
N MET A 1 2.85 -4.62 -18.24
CA MET A 1 3.06 -3.34 -17.52
C MET A 1 1.80 -2.46 -17.53
N ASP A 2 0.89 -2.61 -18.50
CA ASP A 2 -0.36 -1.83 -18.58
C ASP A 2 -1.50 -2.38 -17.69
N GLU A 3 -1.54 -3.70 -17.47
CA GLU A 3 -2.57 -4.34 -16.62
C GLU A 3 -2.51 -3.87 -15.15
N LEU A 4 -1.31 -3.66 -14.61
CA LEU A 4 -1.13 -3.17 -13.24
C LEU A 4 -1.68 -1.75 -13.09
N ARG A 5 -1.60 -0.91 -14.12
CA ARG A 5 -2.16 0.46 -14.13
C ARG A 5 -3.67 0.44 -14.12
N THR A 6 -4.27 -0.37 -14.97
CA THR A 6 -5.72 -0.51 -15.09
C THR A 6 -6.32 -1.05 -13.78
N VAL A 7 -5.63 -1.99 -13.12
CA VAL A 7 -6.05 -2.52 -11.82
C VAL A 7 -5.79 -1.51 -10.70
N ALA A 8 -4.65 -0.82 -10.67
CA ALA A 8 -4.32 0.13 -9.60
C ALA A 8 -5.21 1.38 -9.59
N ARG A 9 -5.75 1.79 -10.74
CA ARG A 9 -6.55 3.02 -10.90
C ARG A 9 -7.78 3.10 -9.99
N PRO A 10 -8.68 2.09 -9.92
CA PRO A 10 -9.80 2.10 -8.98
C PRO A 10 -9.34 2.10 -7.51
N TYR A 11 -8.27 1.38 -7.17
CA TYR A 11 -7.74 1.39 -5.79
C TYR A 11 -7.12 2.75 -5.43
N ALA A 12 -6.35 3.36 -6.33
CA ALA A 12 -5.76 4.68 -6.12
C ALA A 12 -6.85 5.74 -5.91
N LYS A 13 -7.95 5.65 -6.66
CA LYS A 13 -9.12 6.53 -6.45
C LYS A 13 -9.76 6.29 -5.08
N ALA A 14 -10.01 5.04 -4.69
CA ALA A 14 -10.61 4.72 -3.40
C ALA A 14 -9.74 5.18 -2.22
N VAL A 15 -8.43 4.92 -2.30
CA VAL A 15 -7.45 5.35 -1.29
C VAL A 15 -7.39 6.88 -1.22
N PHE A 16 -7.41 7.56 -2.35
CA PHE A 16 -7.46 9.02 -2.40
C PHE A 16 -8.73 9.58 -1.75
N ASP A 17 -9.89 8.98 -2.02
CA ASP A 17 -11.17 9.39 -1.47
C ASP A 17 -11.19 9.23 0.07
N VAL A 18 -10.70 8.10 0.57
CA VAL A 18 -10.53 7.85 2.02
C VAL A 18 -9.58 8.87 2.63
N ALA A 19 -8.41 9.08 2.01
CA ALA A 19 -7.41 10.02 2.49
C ALA A 19 -7.90 11.47 2.48
N ALA A 20 -8.68 11.86 1.47
CA ALA A 20 -9.30 13.18 1.37
C ALA A 20 -10.40 13.36 2.43
N SER A 21 -11.24 12.34 2.64
CA SER A 21 -12.32 12.38 3.64
C SER A 21 -11.78 12.45 5.07
N SER A 22 -10.63 11.83 5.34
CA SER A 22 -9.97 11.88 6.67
C SER A 22 -9.02 13.07 6.83
N GLY A 23 -8.80 13.89 5.79
CA GLY A 23 -7.82 14.98 5.81
C GLY A 23 -6.35 14.51 5.88
N ALA A 24 -6.11 13.23 5.65
CA ALA A 24 -4.82 12.55 5.86
C ALA A 24 -4.01 12.37 4.56
N LEU A 25 -4.23 13.24 3.56
CA LEU A 25 -3.62 13.09 2.23
C LEU A 25 -2.08 13.00 2.24
N THR A 26 -1.44 13.65 3.22
CA THR A 26 0.02 13.61 3.41
C THR A 26 0.48 12.33 4.09
N GLU A 27 -0.24 11.86 5.10
CA GLU A 27 0.07 10.59 5.79
C GLU A 27 -0.05 9.41 4.81
N TRP A 28 -1.15 9.35 4.06
CA TRP A 28 -1.35 8.35 3.01
C TRP A 28 -0.28 8.41 1.92
N SER A 29 0.12 9.61 1.48
CA SER A 29 1.22 9.77 0.52
C SER A 29 2.53 9.19 1.06
N GLY A 30 2.86 9.51 2.32
CA GLY A 30 4.02 8.96 3.01
C GLY A 30 3.95 7.44 3.10
N PHE A 31 2.79 6.90 3.49
CA PHE A 31 2.58 5.46 3.69
C PHE A 31 2.76 4.69 2.38
N LEU A 32 2.13 5.18 1.31
CA LEU A 32 2.25 4.59 -0.02
C LEU A 32 3.67 4.68 -0.57
N LYS A 33 4.38 5.79 -0.32
CA LYS A 33 5.79 5.94 -0.66
C LYS A 33 6.64 4.90 0.06
N GLN A 34 6.44 4.72 1.36
CA GLN A 34 7.17 3.75 2.17
C GLN A 34 6.92 2.32 1.68
N CYS A 35 5.66 1.97 1.43
CA CYS A 35 5.29 0.68 0.85
C CYS A 35 5.94 0.45 -0.52
N SER A 36 5.98 1.48 -1.37
CA SER A 36 6.62 1.38 -2.68
C SER A 36 8.12 1.10 -2.57
N SER A 37 8.81 1.71 -1.60
CA SER A 37 10.22 1.48 -1.29
C SER A 37 10.47 0.09 -0.70
N LEU A 38 9.59 -0.41 0.17
CA LEU A 38 9.66 -1.78 0.68
C LEU A 38 9.58 -2.82 -0.44
N LEU A 39 8.77 -2.57 -1.46
CA LEU A 39 8.71 -3.43 -2.65
C LEU A 39 9.94 -3.33 -3.55
N GLU A 40 10.89 -2.44 -3.26
CA GLU A 40 12.22 -2.45 -3.88
C GLU A 40 13.18 -3.37 -3.13
N ASN A 41 12.92 -3.63 -1.85
CA ASN A 41 13.69 -4.56 -1.04
C ASN A 41 13.49 -6.01 -1.52
N SER A 42 14.60 -6.72 -1.73
CA SER A 42 14.60 -8.09 -2.26
C SER A 42 14.01 -9.11 -1.29
N GLU A 43 14.16 -8.91 0.02
CA GLU A 43 13.61 -9.79 1.05
C GLU A 43 12.09 -9.75 1.05
N ILE A 44 11.51 -8.55 1.00
CA ILE A 44 10.06 -8.35 0.90
C ILE A 44 9.51 -8.95 -0.39
N LYS A 45 10.20 -8.75 -1.53
CA LYS A 45 9.80 -9.40 -2.79
C LYS A 45 9.83 -10.92 -2.69
N ALA A 46 10.83 -11.49 -2.04
CA ALA A 46 10.94 -12.93 -1.83
C ALA A 46 9.77 -13.43 -0.99
N LEU A 47 9.49 -12.76 0.13
CA LEU A 47 8.37 -13.08 1.04
C LEU A 47 7.01 -13.05 0.34
N ILE A 48 6.75 -12.04 -0.51
CA ILE A 48 5.51 -11.95 -1.30
C ILE A 48 5.41 -13.07 -2.35
N LYS A 49 6.56 -13.48 -2.93
CA LYS A 49 6.63 -14.54 -3.94
C LYS A 49 6.62 -15.94 -3.34
N THR A 50 6.84 -16.10 -2.03
CA THR A 50 6.87 -17.40 -1.37
C THR A 50 5.51 -18.10 -1.52
N PRO A 51 5.44 -19.22 -2.28
CA PRO A 51 4.23 -20.00 -2.40
C PRO A 51 3.96 -20.72 -1.08
N GLY A 52 2.68 -20.79 -0.66
CA GLY A 52 2.26 -21.46 0.57
C GLY A 52 2.36 -20.62 1.85
N LEU A 53 2.88 -19.39 1.77
CA LEU A 53 2.84 -18.47 2.91
C LEU A 53 1.46 -17.81 3.03
N ASP A 54 0.97 -17.73 4.27
CA ASP A 54 -0.34 -17.13 4.54
C ASP A 54 -0.34 -15.64 4.15
N LYS A 55 -1.33 -15.25 3.33
CA LYS A 55 -1.42 -13.88 2.83
C LYS A 55 -1.67 -12.87 3.93
N LYS A 56 -2.26 -13.28 5.06
CA LYS A 56 -2.42 -12.41 6.24
C LYS A 56 -1.08 -12.16 6.90
N ILE A 57 -0.26 -13.19 7.10
CA ILE A 57 1.09 -13.04 7.67
C ILE A 57 1.94 -12.13 6.79
N VAL A 58 1.90 -12.32 5.47
CA VAL A 58 2.58 -11.44 4.51
C VAL A 58 2.10 -9.99 4.65
N ALA A 59 0.80 -9.79 4.77
CA ALA A 59 0.22 -8.46 4.93
C ALA A 59 0.69 -7.80 6.23
N GLU A 60 0.67 -8.54 7.33
CA GLU A 60 1.06 -8.06 8.66
C GLU A 60 2.54 -7.67 8.69
N VAL A 61 3.45 -8.56 8.27
CA VAL A 61 4.89 -8.27 8.22
C VAL A 61 5.19 -7.09 7.30
N PHE A 62 4.53 -7.02 6.14
CA PHE A 62 4.70 -5.91 5.20
C PHE A 62 4.20 -4.58 5.80
N TYR A 63 3.05 -4.62 6.47
CA TYR A 63 2.44 -3.47 7.12
C TYR A 63 3.29 -2.97 8.28
N GLU A 64 3.77 -3.86 9.17
CA GLU A 64 4.67 -3.50 10.26
C GLU A 64 5.94 -2.86 9.73
N SER A 65 6.54 -3.45 8.70
CA SER A 65 7.73 -2.88 8.04
C SER A 65 7.47 -1.48 7.48
N ALA A 66 6.26 -1.20 6.99
CA ALA A 66 5.87 0.11 6.47
C ALA A 66 5.65 1.10 7.61
N MET A 67 5.03 0.65 8.70
CA MET A 67 4.74 1.41 9.92
C MET A 67 5.96 1.72 10.78
N LEU A 68 7.09 1.01 10.63
CA LEU A 68 8.33 1.29 11.37
C LEU A 68 8.82 2.75 11.25
N ARG A 69 8.38 3.50 10.23
CA ARG A 69 8.69 4.94 10.08
C ARG A 69 7.53 5.88 10.41
N PHE A 70 6.36 5.36 10.77
CA PHE A 70 5.19 6.14 11.16
C PHE A 70 5.13 6.27 12.68
N GLU A 71 4.61 7.38 13.16
CA GLU A 71 4.42 7.60 14.59
C GLU A 71 3.30 6.67 15.12
N GLU A 72 3.51 6.08 16.30
CA GLU A 72 2.48 5.28 16.96
C GLU A 72 1.32 6.19 17.38
N GLY A 73 0.24 6.20 16.60
CA GLY A 73 -0.95 7.00 16.90
C GLY A 73 -1.80 7.42 15.70
N ASP A 74 -1.38 7.10 14.48
CA ASP A 74 -2.08 7.48 13.26
C ASP A 74 -3.52 6.90 13.22
N PRO A 75 -4.58 7.73 13.17
CA PRO A 75 -5.97 7.25 13.12
C PRO A 75 -6.26 6.48 11.83
N ASN A 76 -5.39 6.61 10.82
CA ASN A 76 -5.49 5.90 9.55
C ASN A 76 -4.87 4.49 9.59
N LYS A 77 -4.26 4.07 10.70
CA LYS A 77 -3.64 2.75 10.91
C LYS A 77 -4.54 1.59 10.46
N GLU A 78 -5.80 1.60 10.85
CA GLU A 78 -6.75 0.56 10.46
C GLU A 78 -7.01 0.56 8.95
N GLN A 79 -7.12 1.73 8.33
CA GLN A 79 -7.34 1.88 6.89
C GLN A 79 -6.10 1.42 6.08
N PHE A 80 -4.91 1.76 6.56
CA PHE A 80 -3.64 1.30 5.98
C PHE A 80 -3.56 -0.23 6.04
N LEU A 81 -3.84 -0.84 7.19
CA LEU A 81 -3.84 -2.29 7.34
C LEU A 81 -4.86 -2.95 6.41
N ASN A 82 -6.08 -2.42 6.33
CA ASN A 82 -7.14 -2.93 5.43
C ASN A 82 -6.72 -2.89 3.96
N LEU A 83 -6.03 -1.83 3.53
CA LEU A 83 -5.48 -1.75 2.17
C LEU A 83 -4.46 -2.87 1.93
N ILE A 84 -3.48 -3.04 2.83
CA ILE A 84 -2.43 -4.06 2.68
C ILE A 84 -3.03 -5.47 2.70
N GLN A 85 -3.97 -5.75 3.61
CA GLN A 85 -4.67 -7.04 3.69
C GLN A 85 -5.44 -7.34 2.40
N THR A 86 -6.17 -6.36 1.86
CA THR A 86 -6.91 -6.51 0.61
C THR A 86 -5.97 -6.83 -0.55
N LEU A 87 -4.86 -6.12 -0.65
CA LEU A 87 -3.89 -6.32 -1.72
C LEU A 87 -3.13 -7.65 -1.58
N SER A 88 -2.72 -8.01 -0.36
CA SER A 88 -2.04 -9.27 -0.08
C SER A 88 -2.95 -10.47 -0.32
N GLY A 89 -4.20 -10.41 0.14
CA GLY A 89 -5.21 -11.45 -0.07
C GLY A 89 -5.48 -11.71 -1.56
N ASN A 90 -5.41 -10.67 -2.39
CA ASN A 90 -5.53 -10.78 -3.84
C ASN A 90 -4.20 -11.11 -4.57
N GLY A 91 -3.08 -11.21 -3.86
CA GLY A 91 -1.75 -11.37 -4.46
C GLY A 91 -1.29 -10.15 -5.27
N ARG A 92 -1.89 -8.99 -5.03
CA ARG A 92 -1.73 -7.74 -5.79
C ARG A 92 -0.79 -6.73 -5.14
N LEU A 93 0.01 -7.11 -4.13
CA LEU A 93 0.96 -6.18 -3.50
C LEU A 93 1.89 -5.48 -4.50
N ASN A 94 2.19 -6.13 -5.63
CA ASN A 94 3.01 -5.54 -6.69
C ASN A 94 2.38 -4.29 -7.34
N ILE A 95 1.07 -4.06 -7.23
CA ILE A 95 0.41 -2.86 -7.75
C ILE A 95 0.69 -1.62 -6.90
N MET A 96 1.16 -1.76 -5.65
CA MET A 96 1.36 -0.63 -4.73
C MET A 96 2.29 0.44 -5.29
N LYS A 97 3.31 0.05 -6.08
CA LYS A 97 4.19 1.02 -6.75
C LYS A 97 3.42 1.92 -7.73
N GLU A 98 2.50 1.32 -8.49
CA GLU A 98 1.67 2.05 -9.45
C GLU A 98 0.54 2.81 -8.75
N LEU A 99 -0.02 2.24 -7.68
CA LEU A 99 -1.00 2.90 -6.82
C LEU A 99 -0.44 4.17 -6.19
N HIS A 100 0.79 4.11 -5.65
CA HIS A 100 1.50 5.27 -5.13
C HIS A 100 1.67 6.35 -6.20
N LYS A 101 2.10 5.99 -7.42
CA LYS A 101 2.24 6.95 -8.53
C LYS A 101 0.92 7.62 -8.90
N GLN A 102 -0.15 6.84 -9.03
CA GLN A 102 -1.46 7.39 -9.38
C GLN A 102 -2.05 8.25 -8.26
N TYR A 103 -1.85 7.85 -7.02
CA TYR A 103 -2.25 8.64 -5.85
C TYR A 103 -1.50 9.98 -5.82
N ASP A 104 -0.17 9.96 -5.99
CA ASP A 104 0.65 11.18 -5.97
C ASP A 104 0.29 12.11 -7.13
N HIS A 105 -0.05 11.55 -8.29
CA HIS A 105 -0.60 12.31 -9.42
C HIS A 105 -1.91 13.01 -9.02
N LYS A 106 -2.90 12.26 -8.49
CA LYS A 106 -4.19 12.82 -8.07
C LYS A 106 -4.09 13.85 -6.94
N LYS A 107 -3.06 13.77 -6.09
CA LYS A 107 -2.81 14.76 -5.02
C LYS A 107 -2.30 16.10 -5.56
N ARG A 108 -1.66 16.11 -6.73
CA ARG A 108 -1.11 17.31 -7.36
C ARG A 108 -2.07 17.99 -8.34
N GLU A 109 -3.11 17.28 -8.79
CA GLU A 109 -4.23 17.84 -9.56
C GLU A 109 -5.12 18.72 -8.68
#